data_AF-D1CTQ5-F1
#
_entry.id   AF-D1CTQ5-F1
#
_cell.length_a   1.000
_cell.length_b   1.000
_cell.length_c   1.000
_cell.angle_alpha   90.00
_cell.angle_beta   90.00
_cell.angle_gamma   90.00
#
_symmetry.space_group_name_H-M   'P 1'
#
loop_
_entity.id
_entity.type
_entity.pdbx_description
1 polymer ?
#
loop_
_entity_poly.entity_id
_entity_poly.type
_entity_poly.pdbx_seq_one_letter_code
_entity_poly.pdbx_strand_id
1 'polypeptide(L)' 'MANLYGILMARKRFDPTVAKDGLRHDKKAKILIPGGLTHYSVVGAAAVSGLGSNAVIPV' A
#
# COMPACT_ATOMS: atom_id res chain seq x y z
N MET A 1 3.97 -4.80 -11.95
CA MET A 1 4.67 -5.33 -10.75
C MET A 1 5.50 -4.28 -10.01
N ALA A 2 6.11 -3.28 -10.66
CA ALA A 2 6.91 -2.25 -9.97
C ALA A 2 6.18 -1.53 -8.82
N ASN A 3 4.91 -1.15 -9.02
CA ASN A 3 4.08 -0.50 -7.98
C ASN A 3 3.87 -1.37 -6.74
N LEU A 4 3.77 -2.70 -6.91
CA LEU A 4 3.66 -3.63 -5.79
C LEU A 4 4.94 -3.63 -4.95
N TYR A 5 6.10 -3.71 -5.59
CA TYR A 5 7.38 -3.62 -4.88
C TYR A 5 7.54 -2.27 -4.17
N GLY A 6 7.14 -1.17 -4.80
CA GLY A 6 7.12 0.15 -4.18
C GLY A 6 6.29 0.18 -2.90
N ILE A 7 5.07 -0.34 -2.94
CA ILE A 7 4.19 -0.42 -1.77
C ILE A 7 4.79 -1.32 -0.68
N LEU A 8 5.32 -2.50 -1.02
CA LEU A 8 5.91 -3.41 -0.05
C LEU A 8 7.14 -2.82 0.64
N MET A 9 7.98 -2.10 -0.11
CA MET A 9 9.15 -1.42 0.45
C MET A 9 8.75 -0.26 1.36
N ALA A 10 7.78 0.56 0.93
CA ALA A 10 7.23 1.64 1.75
C ALA A 10 6.60 1.09 3.04
N ARG A 11 5.86 -0.01 2.94
CA ARG A 11 5.24 -0.71 4.07
C ARG A 11 6.29 -1.23 5.05
N LYS A 12 7.36 -1.87 4.56
CA LYS A 12 8.49 -2.34 5.39
C LYS A 12 9.22 -1.18 6.07
N ARG A 13 9.37 -0.03 5.39
CA ARG A 13 9.98 1.16 5.97
C ARG A 13 9.12 1.78 7.07
N PHE A 14 7.80 1.80 6.87
CA PHE A 14 6.84 2.32 7.86
C PHE A 14 6.72 1.40 9.07
N ASP A 15 6.66 0.09 8.84
CA ASP A 15 6.57 -0.93 9.88
C ASP A 15 7.54 -2.09 9.60
N PRO A 16 8.78 -2.06 10.15
CA PRO A 16 9.78 -3.09 9.87
C PRO A 16 9.36 -4.50 10.29
N THR A 17 8.48 -4.62 11.29
CA THR A 17 7.99 -5.91 11.79
C THR A 17 6.98 -6.56 10.85
N VAL A 18 6.45 -5.82 9.86
CA VAL A 18 5.41 -6.30 8.93
C VAL A 18 5.82 -7.53 8.13
N ALA A 19 7.12 -7.73 7.91
CA ALA A 19 7.64 -8.89 7.20
C ALA A 19 7.54 -10.18 8.02
N LYS A 20 7.54 -10.07 9.36
CA LYS A 20 7.48 -11.20 10.29
C LYS A 20 6.07 -11.40 10.83
N ASP A 21 5.43 -10.31 11.26
CA ASP A 21 4.19 -10.35 12.05
C ASP A 21 2.95 -10.00 11.19
N GLY A 22 3.14 -9.69 9.91
CA GLY A 22 2.09 -9.19 9.04
C GLY A 22 1.68 -7.75 9.35
N LEU A 23 0.68 -7.24 8.63
CA LEU A 23 0.16 -5.90 8.85
C LEU A 23 -0.77 -5.91 10.07
N ARG A 24 -0.37 -5.22 11.14
CA ARG A 24 -1.15 -5.16 12.37
C ARG A 24 -2.45 -4.37 12.16
N HIS A 25 -3.53 -4.80 12.80
CA HIS A 25 -4.86 -4.18 12.68
C HIS A 25 -4.93 -2.72 13.16
N ASP A 26 -4.05 -2.33 14.09
CA ASP A 26 -3.93 -0.97 14.62
C ASP A 26 -3.18 -0.01 13.69
N LYS A 27 -2.37 -0.54 12.77
CA LYS A 27 -1.58 0.26 11.82
C LYS A 27 -2.26 0.32 10.45
N LYS A 28 -3.18 1.27 10.31
CA LYS A 28 -3.84 1.56 9.02
C LYS A 28 -2.97 2.52 8.19
N ALA A 29 -2.42 2.04 7.08
CA ALA A 29 -1.71 2.88 6.11
C ALA A 29 -2.62 3.26 4.94
N LYS A 30 -2.42 4.47 4.41
CA LYS A 30 -3.11 5.01 3.22
C LYS A 30 -2.08 5.36 2.15
N ILE A 31 -2.43 5.14 0.89
CA ILE A 31 -1.62 5.49 -0.27
C ILE A 31 -2.23 6.72 -0.90
N LEU A 32 -1.51 7.84 -0.86
CA LEU A 32 -1.92 9.09 -1.49
C LEU A 32 -1.35 9.13 -2.91
N ILE A 33 -2.20 9.40 -3.90
CA ILE A 33 -1.78 9.51 -5.30
C ILE A 33 -2.34 10.82 -5.86
N PRO A 34 -1.54 11.63 -6.56
CA PRO A 34 -2.04 12.82 -7.21
C PRO A 34 -3.21 12.51 -8.17
N GLY A 35 -4.25 13.33 -8.12
CA GLY A 35 -5.40 13.25 -9.01
C GLY A 35 -4.99 13.19 -10.49
N GLY A 36 -5.64 12.30 -11.26
CA GLY A 36 -5.33 12.08 -12.68
C GLY A 36 -4.14 11.15 -12.96
N LEU A 37 -3.35 10.76 -11.95
CA LEU A 37 -2.23 9.82 -12.09
C LEU A 37 -2.52 8.44 -11.47
N THR A 38 -3.74 8.21 -10.99
CA THR A 38 -4.15 6.93 -10.41
C THR A 38 -4.22 5.85 -11.48
N HIS A 39 -3.23 4.97 -11.50
CA HIS A 39 -3.21 3.80 -12.37
C HIS A 39 -3.84 2.58 -11.69
N TYR A 40 -4.65 1.79 -12.41
CA TYR A 40 -5.35 0.61 -11.86
C TYR A 40 -4.41 -0.38 -11.15
N SER A 41 -3.17 -0.48 -11.62
CA SER A 41 -2.15 -1.35 -11.02
C SER A 41 -1.78 -0.99 -9.58
N VAL A 42 -1.99 0.26 -9.16
CA VAL A 42 -1.71 0.71 -7.79
C VAL A 42 -2.81 0.23 -6.85
N VAL A 43 -4.06 0.29 -7.30
CA VAL A 43 -5.22 -0.25 -6.57
C VAL A 43 -5.09 -1.76 -6.40
N GLY A 44 -4.75 -2.48 -7.48
CA GLY A 44 -4.49 -3.92 -7.42
C GLY A 44 -3.32 -4.27 -6.50
N ALA A 45 -2.23 -3.51 -6.56
CA ALA A 45 -1.08 -3.71 -5.69
C ALA A 45 -1.41 -3.43 -4.21
N ALA A 46 -2.22 -2.41 -3.91
CA ALA A 46 -2.70 -2.14 -2.55
C ALA A 46 -3.51 -3.31 -1.99
N ALA A 47 -4.42 -3.87 -2.79
CA ALA A 47 -5.20 -5.06 -2.42
C ALA A 47 -4.31 -6.28 -2.14
N VAL A 48 -3.39 -6.62 -3.06
CA VAL A 48 -2.46 -7.76 -2.89
C VAL A 48 -1.52 -7.58 -1.70
N SER A 49 -1.15 -6.33 -1.38
CA SER A 49 -0.32 -6.02 -0.22
C SER A 49 -1.09 -6.01 1.12
N GLY A 50 -2.36 -6.41 1.15
CA GLY A 50 -3.16 -6.47 2.38
C GLY A 50 -3.58 -5.12 2.96
N LEU A 51 -3.35 -4.01 2.23
CA LEU A 51 -3.85 -2.68 2.60
C LEU A 51 -5.33 -2.50 2.22
N GLY A 52 -5.79 -3.27 1.22
CA GLY A 52 -7.13 -3.15 0.64
C GLY A 52 -7.20 -2.07 -0.43
N SER A 53 -8.15 -2.21 -1.35
CA SER A 53 -8.38 -1.25 -2.44
C SER A 53 -8.76 0.14 -1.95
N ASN A 54 -9.50 0.21 -0.83
CA ASN A 54 -9.96 1.46 -0.22
C ASN A 54 -8.83 2.27 0.46
N ALA A 55 -7.62 1.72 0.55
CA ALA A 55 -6.47 2.45 1.09
C ALA A 55 -5.89 3.47 0.10
N VAL A 56 -6.25 3.39 -1.19
CA VAL A 56 -5.79 4.33 -2.21
C VAL A 56 -6.71 5.54 -2.25
N ILE A 57 -6.16 6.71 -1.94
CA ILE A 57 -6.89 7.98 -1.91
C ILE A 57 -6.28 8.91 -2.95
N PRO A 58 -7.04 9.29 -3.99
CA PRO A 58 -6.61 10.36 -4.88
C PRO A 58 -6.62 11.70 -4.12
N VAL A 59 -5.55 12.47 -4.24
CA VAL A 59 -5.38 13.80 -3.63
C VAL A 59 -5.09 14.88 -4.65
#